data_AF-A0A6L8VKT4-F1
#
_entry.id   AF-A0A6L8VKT4-F1
#
_cell.length_a   1.000
_cell.length_b   1.000
_cell.length_c   1.000
_cell.angle_alpha   90.00
_cell.angle_beta   90.00
_cell.angle_gamma   90.00
#
_symmetry.space_group_name_H-M   'P 1'
#
loop_
_entity.id
_entity.type
_entity.pdbx_description
1 polymer ?
#
loop_
_entity_poly.entity_id
_entity_poly.type
_entity_poly.pdbx_seq_one_letter_code
_entity_poly.pdbx_strand_id
1 'polypeptide(L)'
;MSDITEYERRIAAALERIGHGVEALAQPVAVAPEPAPAGDAGEVIALREALESERAANAQLVERVRAIKEKQDSTIGALERRVAKLTAQLETGGLDAAKLRRANTQLSDASQALREAMAAALPEPHLINKAMLAELEALRALRASDAAEMEEILAELKPFLTPQPAPDQTEASHA
;
A
#
# COMPACT_ATOMS: atom_id res chain seq x y z
N MET A 1 -23.86 89.09 -43.17
CA MET A 1 -23.15 89.49 -41.93
C MET A 1 -23.85 88.99 -40.66
N SER A 2 -25.18 88.81 -40.66
CA SER A 2 -25.96 88.20 -39.56
C SER A 2 -25.56 86.76 -39.24
N ASP A 3 -25.29 85.95 -40.27
CA ASP A 3 -25.14 84.50 -40.09
C ASP A 3 -23.82 84.18 -39.38
N ILE A 4 -22.77 84.96 -39.65
CA ILE A 4 -21.48 84.86 -38.96
C ILE A 4 -21.65 85.17 -37.47
N THR A 5 -22.41 86.20 -37.12
CA THR A 5 -22.67 86.54 -35.71
C THR A 5 -23.50 85.48 -34.97
N GLU A 6 -24.38 84.77 -35.69
CA GLU A 6 -25.14 83.65 -35.12
C GLU A 6 -24.25 82.43 -34.89
N TYR A 7 -23.36 82.12 -35.85
CA TYR A 7 -22.37 81.05 -35.70
C TYR A 7 -21.40 81.33 -34.55
N GLU A 8 -20.91 82.57 -34.42
CA GLU A 8 -20.05 82.99 -33.30
C GLU A 8 -20.77 82.82 -31.95
N ARG A 9 -22.04 83.22 -31.85
CA ARG A 9 -22.83 83.06 -30.63
C ARG A 9 -23.06 81.59 -30.26
N ARG A 10 -23.28 80.73 -31.26
CA ARG A 10 -23.45 79.27 -31.05
C ARG A 10 -22.13 78.60 -30.67
N ILE A 11 -21.02 79.01 -31.26
CA ILE A 11 -19.69 78.49 -30.93
C ILE A 11 -19.29 78.90 -29.51
N ALA A 12 -19.51 80.15 -29.12
CA ALA A 12 -19.25 80.62 -27.76
C ALA A 12 -20.06 79.81 -26.72
N ALA A 13 -21.36 79.61 -26.96
CA ALA A 13 -22.21 78.81 -26.08
C ALA A 13 -21.81 77.32 -26.02
N ALA A 14 -21.29 76.76 -27.13
CA ALA A 14 -20.77 75.40 -27.15
C ALA A 14 -19.47 75.27 -26.36
N LEU A 15 -18.57 76.26 -26.48
CA LEU A 15 -17.30 76.30 -25.76
C LEU A 15 -17.50 76.49 -24.25
N GLU A 16 -18.44 77.34 -23.82
CA GLU A 16 -18.81 77.45 -22.39
C GLU A 16 -19.33 76.13 -21.84
N ARG A 17 -20.18 75.42 -22.61
CA ARG A 17 -20.74 74.13 -22.20
C ARG A 17 -19.66 73.05 -22.09
N ILE A 18 -18.68 73.04 -22.99
CA ILE A 18 -17.51 72.16 -22.91
C ILE A 18 -16.64 72.55 -21.74
N GLY A 19 -16.41 73.85 -21.52
CA GLY A 19 -15.69 74.38 -20.35
C GLY A 19 -16.29 73.86 -19.05
N HIS A 20 -17.59 74.01 -18.86
CA HIS A 20 -18.31 73.46 -17.71
C HIS A 20 -18.24 71.93 -17.61
N GLY A 21 -18.30 71.21 -18.73
CA GLY A 21 -18.17 69.76 -18.76
C GLY A 21 -16.76 69.28 -18.36
N VAL A 22 -15.72 69.98 -18.81
CA VAL A 22 -14.32 69.71 -18.42
C VAL A 22 -14.09 70.07 -16.96
N GLU A 23 -14.69 71.16 -16.48
CA GLU A 23 -14.62 71.56 -15.07
C GLU A 23 -15.33 70.55 -14.16
N ALA A 24 -16.44 69.96 -14.59
CA ALA A 24 -17.13 68.88 -13.88
C ALA A 24 -16.33 67.56 -13.86
N LEU A 25 -15.57 67.25 -14.92
CA LEU A 25 -14.65 66.11 -14.97
C LEU A 25 -13.35 66.36 -14.18
N ALA A 26 -12.86 67.60 -14.17
CA ALA A 26 -11.68 68.02 -13.45
C ALA A 26 -11.98 68.30 -11.97
N GLN A 27 -13.25 68.48 -11.60
CA GLN A 27 -13.68 68.43 -10.23
C GLN A 27 -13.37 67.03 -9.74
N PRO A 28 -12.44 66.85 -8.78
CA PRO A 28 -12.30 65.56 -8.14
C PRO A 28 -13.68 65.28 -7.57
N VAL A 29 -14.36 64.26 -8.11
CA VAL A 29 -15.47 63.63 -7.41
C VAL A 29 -14.84 63.28 -6.08
N ALA A 30 -15.17 64.07 -5.05
CA ALA A 30 -14.94 63.70 -3.69
C ALA A 30 -15.86 62.49 -3.49
N VAL A 31 -15.39 61.34 -3.96
CA VAL A 31 -15.66 60.08 -3.32
C VAL A 31 -15.07 60.32 -1.95
N ALA A 32 -15.89 60.89 -1.05
CA ALA A 32 -15.72 60.63 0.37
C ALA A 32 -15.44 59.14 0.41
N PRO A 33 -14.29 58.69 0.96
CA PRO A 33 -14.01 57.27 0.98
C PRO A 33 -15.26 56.65 1.60
N GLU A 34 -16.00 55.86 0.82
CA GLU A 34 -16.88 54.89 1.45
C GLU A 34 -15.96 54.21 2.44
N PRO A 35 -16.28 54.26 3.75
CA PRO A 35 -15.47 53.53 4.70
C PRO A 35 -15.44 52.12 4.15
N ALA A 36 -14.25 51.67 3.70
CA ALA A 36 -14.03 50.27 3.40
C ALA A 36 -14.69 49.53 4.55
N PRO A 37 -15.60 48.56 4.31
CA PRO A 37 -16.31 47.91 5.39
C PRO A 37 -15.23 47.51 6.37
N ALA A 38 -15.23 48.17 7.52
CA ALA A 38 -14.26 47.90 8.55
C ALA A 38 -14.70 46.52 9.00
N GLY A 39 -14.12 45.49 8.36
CA GLY A 39 -14.42 44.09 8.66
C GLY A 39 -14.33 44.00 10.16
N ASP A 40 -15.46 43.68 10.79
CA ASP A 40 -15.63 43.88 12.21
C ASP A 40 -14.44 43.20 12.88
N ALA A 41 -13.65 43.94 13.65
CA ALA A 41 -12.38 43.41 14.13
C ALA A 41 -12.59 42.10 14.93
N GLY A 42 -13.77 41.95 15.52
CA GLY A 42 -14.25 40.71 16.14
C GLY A 42 -14.50 39.56 15.15
N GLU A 43 -15.04 39.81 13.96
CA GLU A 43 -15.23 38.79 12.91
C GLU A 43 -13.89 38.28 12.37
N VAL A 44 -12.91 39.17 12.16
CA VAL A 44 -11.56 38.78 11.74
C VAL A 44 -10.85 37.94 12.81
N ILE A 45 -11.05 38.24 14.09
CA ILE A 45 -10.50 37.43 15.20
C ILE A 45 -11.17 36.06 15.24
N ALA A 46 -12.51 35.99 15.17
CA ALA A 46 -13.26 34.73 15.18
C ALA A 46 -12.89 33.82 14.00
N LEU A 47 -12.72 34.38 12.79
CA LEU A 47 -12.27 33.63 11.62
C LEU A 47 -10.84 33.10 11.77
N ARG A 48 -9.95 33.85 12.43
CA ARG A 48 -8.58 33.39 12.71
C ARG A 48 -8.57 32.24 13.72
N GLU A 49 -9.35 32.33 14.78
CA GLU A 49 -9.49 31.25 15.77
C GLU A 49 -10.08 29.97 15.14
N ALA A 50 -11.10 30.11 14.29
CA ALA A 50 -11.67 28.99 13.54
C ALA A 50 -10.64 28.34 12.59
N LEU A 51 -9.85 29.16 11.88
CA LEU A 51 -8.79 28.66 11.00
C LEU A 51 -7.68 27.95 11.77
N GLU A 52 -7.30 28.44 12.95
CA GLU A 52 -6.33 27.78 13.81
C GLU A 52 -6.85 26.44 14.35
N SER A 53 -8.13 26.40 14.76
CA SER A 53 -8.82 25.16 15.17
C SER A 53 -8.86 24.13 14.03
N GLU A 54 -9.25 24.54 12.83
CA GLU A 54 -9.26 23.66 11.66
C GLU A 54 -7.86 23.17 11.28
N ARG A 55 -6.85 24.04 11.35
CA ARG A 55 -5.44 23.65 11.11
C ARG A 55 -4.96 22.63 12.13
N ALA A 56 -5.29 22.79 13.41
CA ALA A 56 -4.97 21.84 14.46
C ALA A 56 -5.68 20.49 14.22
N ALA A 57 -6.96 20.50 13.86
CA ALA A 57 -7.71 19.30 13.51
C ALA A 57 -7.13 18.59 12.28
N ASN A 58 -6.74 19.35 11.25
CA ASN A 58 -6.12 18.80 10.04
C ASN A 58 -4.76 18.17 10.36
N ALA A 59 -3.91 18.83 11.15
CA ALA A 59 -2.65 18.26 11.61
C ALA A 59 -2.83 16.93 12.36
N GLN A 60 -3.82 16.84 13.25
CA GLN A 60 -4.16 15.58 13.94
C GLN A 60 -4.63 14.49 12.98
N LEU A 61 -5.45 14.83 11.98
CA LEU A 61 -5.91 13.88 10.97
C LEU A 61 -4.76 13.39 10.09
N VAL A 62 -3.83 14.27 9.68
CA VAL A 62 -2.64 13.91 8.92
C VAL A 62 -1.77 12.92 9.70
N GLU A 63 -1.52 13.19 10.98
CA GLU A 63 -0.75 12.27 11.84
C GLU A 63 -1.47 10.93 12.04
N ARG A 64 -2.80 10.93 12.21
CA ARG A 64 -3.58 9.67 12.28
C ARG A 64 -3.51 8.88 10.98
N VAL A 65 -3.65 9.55 9.83
CA VAL A 65 -3.54 8.89 8.52
C VAL A 65 -2.13 8.33 8.32
N ARG A 66 -1.09 9.06 8.72
CA ARG A 66 0.29 8.60 8.68
C ARG A 66 0.49 7.35 9.54
N ALA A 67 0.06 7.38 10.80
CA ALA A 67 0.16 6.24 11.71
C ALA A 67 -0.61 5.01 11.19
N ILE A 68 -1.79 5.23 10.60
CA ILE A 68 -2.56 4.15 9.96
C ILE A 68 -1.80 3.57 8.77
N LYS A 69 -1.23 4.41 7.90
CA LYS A 69 -0.43 3.94 6.75
C LYS A 69 0.79 3.14 7.19
N GLU A 70 1.57 3.64 8.14
CA GLU A 70 2.74 2.92 8.67
C GLU A 70 2.33 1.56 9.28
N LYS A 71 1.20 1.51 10.01
CA LYS A 71 0.65 0.25 10.51
C LYS A 71 0.19 -0.67 9.37
N GLN A 72 -0.49 -0.14 8.35
CA GLN A 72 -0.93 -0.92 7.20
C GLN A 72 0.25 -1.49 6.43
N ASP A 73 1.24 -0.66 6.09
CA ASP A 73 2.45 -1.07 5.36
C ASP A 73 3.22 -2.16 6.11
N SER A 74 3.35 -2.03 7.44
CA SER A 74 3.99 -3.07 8.26
C SER A 74 3.17 -4.37 8.29
N THR A 75 1.85 -4.31 8.40
CA THR A 75 0.99 -5.51 8.34
C THR A 75 0.97 -6.16 6.97
N ILE A 76 0.90 -5.37 5.89
CA ILE A 76 0.92 -5.86 4.50
C ILE A 76 2.26 -6.54 4.25
N GLY A 77 3.38 -5.90 4.58
CA GLY A 77 4.70 -6.51 4.43
C GLY A 77 4.87 -7.81 5.24
N ALA A 78 4.27 -7.89 6.44
CA ALA A 78 4.28 -9.13 7.22
C ALA A 78 3.44 -10.25 6.56
N LEU A 79 2.27 -9.90 6.02
CA LEU A 79 1.40 -10.84 5.30
C LEU A 79 2.05 -11.30 3.99
N GLU A 80 2.64 -10.41 3.20
CA GLU A 80 3.36 -10.73 1.98
C GLU A 80 4.51 -11.71 2.24
N ARG A 81 5.31 -11.49 3.29
CA ARG A 81 6.36 -12.44 3.69
C ARG A 81 5.79 -13.80 4.08
N ARG A 82 4.65 -13.83 4.77
CA ARG A 82 3.97 -15.08 5.15
C ARG A 82 3.44 -15.82 3.93
N VAL A 83 2.82 -15.11 2.98
CA VAL A 83 2.34 -15.69 1.73
C VAL A 83 3.50 -16.27 0.94
N ALA A 84 4.60 -15.51 0.76
CA ALA A 84 5.79 -16.00 0.06
C ALA A 84 6.37 -17.27 0.72
N LYS A 85 6.43 -17.32 2.05
CA LYS A 85 6.86 -18.51 2.79
C LYS A 85 5.93 -19.71 2.53
N LEU A 86 4.62 -19.53 2.66
CA LEU A 86 3.62 -20.58 2.46
C LEU A 86 3.62 -21.10 1.01
N THR A 87 3.80 -20.22 0.02
CA THR A 87 3.92 -20.61 -1.39
C THR A 87 5.15 -21.49 -1.61
N ALA A 88 6.31 -21.13 -1.07
CA ALA A 88 7.52 -21.94 -1.17
C ALA A 88 7.38 -23.32 -0.48
N GLN A 89 6.69 -23.37 0.67
CA GLN A 89 6.37 -24.62 1.37
C GLN A 89 5.46 -25.51 0.51
N LEU A 90 4.42 -24.95 -0.10
CA LEU A 90 3.51 -25.69 -1.00
C LEU A 90 4.23 -26.24 -2.25
N GLU A 91 5.12 -25.46 -2.85
CA GLU A 91 5.93 -25.93 -3.99
C GLU A 91 6.83 -27.10 -3.61
N THR A 92 7.52 -26.98 -2.46
CA THR A 92 8.40 -28.04 -1.93
C THR A 92 7.61 -29.31 -1.62
N GLY A 93 6.51 -29.20 -0.87
CA GLY A 93 5.64 -30.33 -0.57
C GLY A 93 5.01 -30.95 -1.82
N GLY A 94 4.71 -30.16 -2.85
CA GLY A 94 4.25 -30.64 -4.15
C GLY A 94 5.27 -31.52 -4.86
N LEU A 95 6.56 -31.13 -4.82
CA LEU A 95 7.66 -31.92 -5.38
C LEU A 95 7.85 -33.25 -4.64
N ASP A 96 7.80 -33.23 -3.30
CA ASP A 96 7.99 -34.43 -2.49
C ASP A 96 6.82 -35.40 -2.64
N ALA A 97 5.58 -34.90 -2.67
CA ALA A 97 4.41 -35.71 -2.98
C ALA A 97 4.49 -36.34 -4.38
N ALA A 98 5.05 -35.64 -5.38
CA ALA A 98 5.27 -36.20 -6.71
C ALA A 98 6.30 -37.34 -6.70
N LYS A 99 7.41 -37.18 -5.96
CA LYS A 99 8.43 -38.23 -5.78
C LYS A 99 7.84 -39.47 -5.10
N LEU A 100 7.08 -39.29 -4.02
CA LEU A 100 6.41 -40.38 -3.31
C LEU A 100 5.43 -41.13 -4.20
N ARG A 101 4.56 -40.42 -4.94
CA ARG A 101 3.63 -41.03 -5.88
C ARG A 101 4.36 -41.87 -6.92
N ARG A 102 5.43 -41.34 -7.52
CA ARG A 102 6.24 -42.07 -8.51
C ARG A 102 6.83 -43.35 -7.93
N ALA A 103 7.45 -43.27 -6.75
CA ALA A 103 8.05 -44.44 -6.10
C ALA A 103 6.99 -45.49 -5.74
N ASN A 104 5.80 -45.07 -5.30
CA ASN A 104 4.69 -45.98 -5.01
C ASN A 104 4.14 -46.67 -6.26
N THR A 105 3.99 -45.95 -7.39
CA THR A 105 3.63 -46.53 -8.68
C THR A 105 4.67 -47.58 -9.11
N GLN A 106 5.96 -47.25 -9.05
CA GLN A 106 7.04 -48.19 -9.40
C GLN A 106 7.01 -49.46 -8.52
N LEU A 107 6.75 -49.32 -7.22
CA LEU A 107 6.64 -50.46 -6.30
C LEU A 107 5.41 -51.32 -6.60
N SER A 108 4.28 -50.69 -6.95
CA SER A 108 3.05 -51.37 -7.34
C SER A 108 3.24 -52.17 -8.63
N ASP A 109 3.86 -51.56 -9.64
CA ASP A 109 4.18 -52.21 -10.92
C ASP A 109 5.15 -53.38 -10.73
N ALA A 110 6.18 -53.22 -9.90
CA ALA A 110 7.13 -54.29 -9.60
C ALA A 110 6.46 -55.44 -8.83
N SER A 111 5.55 -55.12 -7.90
CA SER A 111 4.77 -56.12 -7.17
C SER A 111 3.81 -56.89 -8.08
N GLN A 112 3.19 -56.21 -9.03
CA GLN A 112 2.32 -56.83 -10.03
C GLN A 112 3.11 -57.78 -10.93
N ALA A 113 4.25 -57.34 -11.47
CA ALA A 113 5.12 -58.18 -12.31
C ALA A 113 5.61 -59.43 -11.57
N LEU A 114 5.96 -59.32 -10.28
CA LEU A 114 6.33 -60.47 -9.47
C LEU A 114 5.18 -61.46 -9.30
N ARG A 115 3.95 -60.98 -9.04
CA ARG A 115 2.77 -61.84 -8.90
C ARG A 115 2.45 -62.57 -10.21
N GLU A 116 2.57 -61.90 -11.34
CA GLU A 116 2.36 -62.49 -12.67
C GLU A 116 3.40 -63.58 -12.97
N ALA A 117 4.68 -63.32 -12.70
CA ALA A 117 5.75 -64.29 -12.88
C ALA A 117 5.58 -65.51 -11.95
N MET A 118 5.19 -65.29 -10.69
CA MET A 118 4.86 -66.37 -9.75
C MET A 118 3.65 -67.20 -10.21
N ALA A 119 2.59 -66.55 -10.72
CA ALA A 119 1.41 -67.24 -11.25
C ALA A 119 1.72 -68.06 -12.50
N ALA A 120 2.65 -67.58 -13.34
CA ALA A 120 3.17 -68.30 -14.50
C ALA A 120 4.18 -69.40 -14.15
N ALA A 121 4.53 -69.57 -12.86
CA ALA A 121 5.61 -70.43 -12.39
C ALA A 121 6.95 -70.20 -13.11
N LEU A 122 7.20 -68.95 -13.55
CA LEU A 122 8.45 -68.50 -14.15
C LEU A 122 9.24 -67.70 -13.10
N PRO A 123 10.17 -68.33 -12.36
CA PRO A 123 11.04 -67.59 -11.46
C PRO A 123 12.01 -66.73 -12.29
N GLU A 124 11.82 -65.41 -12.26
CA GLU A 124 12.70 -64.45 -12.92
C GLU A 124 13.51 -63.65 -11.88
N PRO A 125 14.79 -64.01 -11.64
CA PRO A 125 15.64 -63.34 -10.63
C PRO A 125 15.77 -61.82 -10.83
N HIS A 126 15.68 -61.37 -12.09
CA HIS A 126 15.78 -59.95 -12.41
C HIS A 126 14.55 -59.14 -11.95
N LEU A 127 13.36 -59.76 -11.87
CA LEU A 127 12.16 -59.12 -11.32
C LEU A 127 12.28 -58.94 -9.80
N ILE A 128 12.89 -59.91 -9.10
CA ILE A 128 13.18 -59.79 -7.67
C ILE A 128 14.12 -58.60 -7.42
N ASN A 129 15.21 -58.51 -8.18
CA ASN A 129 16.13 -57.38 -8.09
C ASN A 129 15.44 -56.04 -8.39
N LYS A 130 14.56 -56.00 -9.41
CA LYS A 130 13.79 -54.81 -9.76
C LYS A 130 12.83 -54.40 -8.63
N ALA A 131 12.14 -55.35 -8.01
CA ALA A 131 11.25 -55.09 -6.89
C ALA A 131 12.01 -54.61 -5.65
N MET A 132 13.16 -55.23 -5.32
CA MET A 132 14.02 -54.77 -4.23
C MET A 132 14.52 -53.34 -4.46
N LEU A 133 14.88 -52.98 -5.70
CA LEU A 133 15.27 -51.61 -6.05
C LEU A 133 14.11 -50.63 -5.90
N ALA A 134 12.90 -51.00 -6.36
CA ALA A 134 11.71 -50.18 -6.23
C ALA A 134 11.30 -49.96 -4.76
N GLU A 135 11.41 -51.00 -3.92
CA GLU A 135 11.17 -50.91 -2.47
C GLU A 135 12.18 -49.97 -1.80
N LEU A 136 13.45 -50.08 -2.18
CA LEU A 136 14.51 -49.23 -1.64
C LEU A 136 14.31 -47.77 -2.07
N GLU A 137 13.89 -47.51 -3.31
CA GLU A 137 13.53 -46.17 -3.79
C GLU A 137 12.32 -45.60 -3.04
N ALA A 138 11.28 -46.41 -2.80
CA ALA A 138 10.11 -46.03 -2.01
C ALA A 138 10.48 -45.68 -0.55
N LEU A 139 11.31 -46.50 0.11
CA LEU A 139 11.78 -46.24 1.47
C LEU A 139 12.67 -45.00 1.56
N ARG A 140 13.48 -44.72 0.53
CA ARG A 140 14.29 -43.49 0.46
C ARG A 140 13.40 -42.26 0.27
N ALA A 141 12.40 -42.34 -0.62
CA ALA A 141 11.45 -41.25 -0.83
C ALA A 141 10.64 -40.95 0.43
N LEU A 142 10.18 -41.99 1.14
CA LEU A 142 9.48 -41.85 2.42
C LEU A 142 10.35 -41.16 3.47
N ARG A 143 11.57 -41.66 3.69
CA ARG A 143 12.49 -41.05 4.66
C ARG A 143 12.88 -39.62 4.31
N ALA A 144 13.02 -39.29 3.02
CA ALA A 144 13.27 -37.93 2.60
C ALA A 144 12.09 -37.00 2.90
N SER A 145 10.86 -37.47 2.67
CA SER A 145 9.63 -36.74 3.04
C SER A 145 9.55 -36.52 4.55
N ASP A 146 9.74 -37.57 5.34
CA ASP A 146 9.70 -37.47 6.81
C ASP A 146 10.76 -36.49 7.34
N ALA A 147 11.97 -36.50 6.77
CA ALA A 147 13.03 -35.58 7.14
C ALA A 147 12.68 -34.12 6.80
N ALA A 148 12.08 -33.88 5.63
CA ALA A 148 11.63 -32.55 5.22
C ALA A 148 10.52 -32.02 6.14
N GLU A 149 9.53 -32.86 6.48
CA GLU A 149 8.46 -32.51 7.42
C GLU A 149 9.02 -32.19 8.82
N MET A 150 9.97 -32.99 9.32
CA MET A 150 10.61 -32.71 10.61
C MET A 150 11.42 -31.41 10.60
N GLU A 151 12.17 -31.13 9.52
CA GLU A 151 12.92 -29.87 9.38
C GLU A 151 11.98 -28.66 9.36
N GLU A 152 10.83 -28.78 8.68
CA GLU A 152 9.79 -27.76 8.66
C GLU A 152 9.21 -27.51 10.07
N ILE A 153 8.82 -28.57 10.79
CA ILE A 153 8.34 -28.47 12.17
C ILE A 153 9.39 -27.81 13.07
N LEU A 154 10.65 -28.22 12.96
CA LEU A 154 11.74 -27.62 13.74
C LEU A 154 11.94 -26.14 13.40
N ALA A 155 11.83 -25.76 12.13
CA ALA A 155 11.92 -24.37 11.70
C ALA A 155 10.79 -23.51 12.28
N GLU A 156 9.58 -24.07 12.43
CA GLU A 156 8.45 -23.39 13.05
C GLU A 156 8.54 -23.31 14.58
N LEU A 157 9.13 -24.31 15.23
CA LEU A 157 9.32 -24.32 16.69
C LEU A 157 10.50 -23.44 17.15
N LYS A 158 11.53 -23.27 16.30
CA LYS A 158 12.77 -22.54 16.64
C LYS A 158 12.55 -21.15 17.25
N PRO A 159 11.64 -20.28 16.73
CA PRO A 159 11.38 -18.97 17.33
C PRO A 159 10.86 -19.02 18.77
N PHE A 160 10.21 -20.11 19.17
CA PHE A 160 9.66 -20.28 20.52
C PHE A 160 10.67 -20.88 21.51
N LEU A 161 11.78 -21.44 21.01
CA LEU A 161 12.82 -22.06 21.83
C LEU A 161 14.01 -21.12 22.11
N THR A 162 14.20 -20.09 21.28
CA THR A 162 15.22 -19.06 21.54
C THR A 162 14.62 -17.96 22.43
N PRO A 163 15.17 -17.71 23.64
CA PRO A 163 14.71 -16.59 24.45
C PRO A 163 14.89 -15.28 23.69
N GLN A 164 13.78 -14.56 23.52
CA GLN A 164 13.79 -13.21 22.97
C GLN A 164 14.70 -12.34 23.86
N PRO A 165 15.73 -11.65 23.33
CA PRO A 165 16.47 -10.69 24.13
C PRO A 165 15.46 -9.66 24.66
N ALA A 166 15.42 -9.50 25.98
CA ALA A 166 14.55 -8.55 26.65
C ALA A 166 14.82 -7.15 26.06
N PRO A 167 13.77 -6.35 25.77
CA PRO A 167 14.00 -4.96 25.40
C PRO A 167 14.68 -4.26 26.57
N ASP A 168 15.85 -3.68 26.32
CA ASP A 168 16.62 -2.85 27.25
C ASP A 168 15.72 -1.76 27.84
N GLN A 169 15.30 -1.95 29.09
CA GLN A 169 14.63 -0.94 29.90
C GLN A 169 15.70 -0.01 30.49
N THR A 170 16.36 0.80 29.66
CA THR A 170 17.43 1.71 30.11
C THR A 170 17.05 3.20 30.07
N GLU A 171 15.77 3.55 29.92
CA GLU A 171 15.31 4.96 29.91
C GLU A 171 14.20 5.28 30.92
N ALA A 172 14.26 4.71 32.13
CA ALA A 172 13.38 5.11 33.24
C ALA A 172 14.17 5.56 34.49
N SER A 173 15.30 6.22 34.29
CA SER A 173 16.15 6.74 35.37
C SER A 173 16.57 8.19 35.11
N HIS A 174 15.69 9.06 34.63
CA HIS A 174 15.86 10.52 34.75
C HIS A 174 14.50 11.22 34.72
N ALA A 175 13.85 11.30 35.88
CA ALA A 175 12.90 12.35 36.25
C ALA A 175 12.89 12.48 37.78
#